data_AF-A0A017SFR5-F1
#
_entry.id   AF-A0A017SFR5-F1
#
_cell.length_a   1.000
_cell.length_b   1.000
_cell.length_c   1.000
_cell.angle_alpha   90.00
_cell.angle_beta   90.00
_cell.angle_gamma   90.00
#
_symmetry.space_group_name_H-M   'P 1'
#
loop_
_entity.id
_entity.type
_entity.pdbx_description
1 polymer ?
#
loop_
_entity_poly.entity_id
_entity_poly.type
_entity_poly.pdbx_seq_one_letter_code
_entity_poly.pdbx_strand_id
1 'polypeptide(L)'
;MPTTPPPPAPRPKSSRDQRLQVLTLRDAGFSYKAISDQLGLSYCQATPRKPKGQPPKLSDEDMDKVIAWISASKDDCRKPYSKVIEELRLEPFAQKRGHSRYEALQKPPTSQE
;
A
#
# COMPACT_ATOMS: atom_id res chain seq x y z
N MET A 1 -2.99 -20.85 -30.81
CA MET A 1 -2.24 -19.79 -30.09
C MET A 1 -3.26 -18.86 -29.44
N PRO A 2 -3.39 -18.81 -28.11
CA PRO A 2 -4.23 -17.79 -27.47
C PRO A 2 -3.47 -16.46 -27.47
N THR A 3 -4.03 -15.46 -28.16
CA THR A 3 -3.48 -14.10 -28.23
C THR A 3 -3.84 -13.35 -26.95
N THR A 4 -2.85 -13.00 -26.13
CA THR A 4 -3.06 -12.15 -24.94
C THR A 4 -3.48 -10.75 -25.39
N PRO A 5 -4.63 -10.22 -24.91
CA PRO A 5 -5.05 -8.87 -25.29
C PRO A 5 -4.07 -7.82 -24.74
N PRO A 6 -3.86 -6.71 -25.45
CA PRO A 6 -2.99 -5.64 -24.99
C PRO A 6 -3.50 -5.04 -23.67
N PRO A 7 -2.60 -4.54 -22.80
CA PRO A 7 -3.00 -3.93 -21.54
C PRO A 7 -3.93 -2.73 -21.80
N PRO A 8 -4.99 -2.55 -20.99
CA PRO A 8 -5.95 -1.47 -21.19
C PRO A 8 -5.27 -0.11 -21.03
N ALA A 9 -5.66 0.85 -21.89
CA ALA A 9 -5.16 2.21 -21.84
C ALA A 9 -5.41 2.85 -20.46
N PRO A 10 -4.47 3.68 -19.97
CA PRO A 10 -4.63 4.37 -18.70
C PRO A 10 -5.87 5.28 -18.74
N ARG A 11 -6.75 5.14 -17.74
CA ARG A 11 -7.98 5.94 -17.63
C ARG A 11 -7.65 7.42 -17.43
N PRO A 12 -8.34 8.35 -18.13
CA PRO A 12 -8.12 9.77 -17.96
C PRO A 12 -8.45 10.20 -16.53
N LYS A 13 -7.52 10.90 -15.88
CA LYS A 13 -7.69 11.41 -14.51
C LYS A 13 -8.44 12.73 -14.56
N SER A 14 -9.37 12.95 -13.62
CA SER A 14 -10.03 14.24 -13.45
C SER A 14 -9.03 15.31 -13.01
N SER A 15 -9.20 16.53 -13.50
CA SER A 15 -8.41 17.69 -13.09
C SER A 15 -8.64 18.02 -11.61
N ARG A 16 -7.85 18.95 -11.05
CA ARG A 16 -8.07 19.46 -9.69
C ARG A 16 -9.41 20.17 -9.58
N ASP A 17 -9.75 21.02 -10.55
CA ASP A 17 -10.97 21.82 -10.53
C ASP A 17 -12.21 20.97 -10.70
N GLN A 18 -12.17 19.96 -11.57
CA GLN A 18 -13.24 18.97 -11.69
C GLN A 18 -13.46 18.24 -10.36
N ARG A 19 -12.40 17.89 -9.63
CA ARG A 19 -12.53 17.26 -8.31
C ARG A 19 -13.15 18.19 -7.28
N LEU A 20 -12.80 19.48 -7.30
CA LEU A 20 -13.42 20.49 -6.44
C LEU A 20 -14.91 20.64 -6.76
N GLN A 21 -15.28 20.76 -8.04
CA GLN A 21 -16.69 20.85 -8.46
C GLN A 21 -17.51 19.62 -8.07
N VAL A 22 -16.95 18.41 -8.26
CA VAL A 22 -17.58 17.16 -7.81
C VAL A 22 -17.83 17.18 -6.31
N LEU A 23 -16.86 17.63 -5.50
CA LEU A 23 -17.03 17.74 -4.05
C LEU A 23 -18.13 18.75 -3.68
N THR A 24 -18.09 19.95 -4.27
CA THR A 24 -19.11 20.98 -4.01
C THR A 24 -20.53 20.51 -4.36
N LEU A 25 -20.71 19.88 -5.53
CA LEU A 25 -22.00 19.34 -5.94
C LEU A 25 -22.44 18.17 -5.05
N ARG A 26 -21.48 17.40 -4.54
CA ARG A 26 -21.78 16.31 -3.61
C ARG A 26 -22.25 16.85 -2.26
N ASP A 27 -21.61 17.90 -1.75
CA ASP A 27 -21.99 18.60 -0.51
C ASP A 27 -23.37 19.27 -0.65
N ALA A 28 -23.71 19.74 -1.85
CA ALA A 28 -25.05 20.25 -2.18
C ALA A 28 -26.13 19.16 -2.34
N GLY A 29 -25.78 17.88 -2.19
CA GLY A 29 -26.73 16.76 -2.19
C GLY A 29 -27.01 16.12 -3.56
N PHE A 30 -26.28 16.50 -4.61
CA PHE A 30 -26.48 15.88 -5.93
C PHE A 30 -25.98 14.42 -5.98
N SER A 31 -26.66 13.60 -6.78
CA SER A 31 -26.23 12.22 -7.05
C SER A 31 -25.00 12.20 -7.97
N TYR A 32 -24.13 11.20 -7.83
CA TYR A 32 -22.95 11.06 -8.70
C TYR A 32 -23.30 10.94 -10.18
N LYS A 33 -24.49 10.40 -10.51
CA LYS A 33 -24.98 10.33 -11.89
C LYS A 33 -25.32 11.71 -12.44
N ALA A 34 -26.03 12.54 -11.66
CA ALA A 34 -26.30 13.92 -12.05
C ALA A 34 -25.01 14.74 -12.20
N ILE A 35 -24.04 14.54 -11.31
CA ILE A 35 -22.74 15.20 -11.36
C ILE A 35 -21.93 14.77 -12.59
N SER A 36 -21.94 13.46 -12.93
CA SER A 36 -21.25 12.95 -14.11
C SER A 36 -21.82 13.54 -15.39
N ASP A 37 -23.15 13.60 -15.48
CA ASP A 37 -23.86 14.13 -16.65
C ASP A 37 -23.61 15.64 -16.80
N GLN A 38 -23.63 16.39 -15.69
CA GLN A 38 -23.39 17.84 -15.68
C GLN A 38 -21.95 18.23 -16.04
N LEU A 39 -20.95 17.48 -15.57
CA LEU A 39 -19.53 17.78 -15.77
C LEU A 39 -18.92 17.07 -16.99
N GLY A 40 -19.71 16.26 -17.72
CA GLY A 40 -19.21 15.43 -18.83
C GLY A 40 -18.16 14.41 -18.40
N LEU A 41 -18.21 13.97 -17.13
CA LEU A 41 -17.28 13.01 -16.56
C LEU A 41 -17.86 11.60 -16.65
N SER A 42 -16.99 10.59 -16.72
CA SER A 42 -17.43 9.23 -16.46
C SER A 42 -17.82 9.07 -14.98
N TYR A 43 -18.74 8.16 -14.69
CA TYR A 43 -19.16 7.87 -13.31
C TYR A 43 -17.98 7.56 -12.36
N CYS A 44 -16.95 6.88 -12.87
CA CYS A 44 -15.71 6.57 -12.14
C CYS A 44 -14.85 7.80 -11.82
N GLN A 45 -14.95 8.87 -12.62
CA GLN A 45 -14.26 10.14 -12.36
C GLN A 45 -15.04 11.00 -11.36
N ALA A 46 -16.38 10.95 -11.40
CA ALA A 46 -17.25 11.60 -10.43
C ALA A 46 -17.21 10.93 -9.03
N THR A 47 -16.72 9.69 -8.94
CA THR A 47 -16.51 8.97 -7.67
C THR A 47 -15.03 8.72 -7.43
N PRO A 48 -14.27 9.68 -6.84
CA PRO A 48 -12.83 9.51 -6.67
C PRO A 48 -12.52 8.32 -5.75
N ARG A 49 -12.17 7.18 -6.34
CA ARG A 49 -11.63 6.02 -5.61
C ARG A 49 -10.12 6.20 -5.48
N LYS A 50 -9.60 5.95 -4.27
CA LYS A 50 -8.14 5.87 -4.07
C LYS A 50 -7.58 4.78 -5.00
N PRO A 51 -6.43 5.02 -5.66
CA PRO A 51 -5.75 3.98 -6.42
C PRO A 51 -5.50 2.78 -5.50
N LYS A 52 -5.69 1.56 -6.01
CA LYS A 52 -5.22 0.37 -5.30
C LYS A 52 -3.70 0.50 -5.15
N GLY A 53 -3.19 0.21 -3.96
CA GLY A 53 -1.76 0.11 -3.72
C GLY A 53 -1.14 -1.00 -4.56
N GLN A 54 0.20 -1.08 -4.56
CA GLN A 54 0.87 -2.23 -5.19
C GLN A 54 0.43 -3.53 -4.49
N PRO A 55 0.17 -4.61 -5.25
CA PRO A 55 -0.10 -5.90 -4.66
C PRO A 55 1.11 -6.36 -3.82
N PRO A 56 0.90 -7.12 -2.74
CA PRO A 56 1.98 -7.75 -2.01
C PRO A 56 2.86 -8.59 -2.93
N LYS A 57 4.18 -8.59 -2.70
CA LYS A 57 5.10 -9.45 -3.46
C LYS A 57 5.10 -10.89 -2.97
N LEU A 58 4.70 -11.08 -1.72
CA LEU A 58 4.68 -12.37 -1.05
C LEU A 58 3.24 -12.86 -0.92
N SER A 59 3.05 -14.17 -1.09
CA SER A 59 1.78 -14.82 -0.83
C SER A 59 1.45 -14.77 0.68
N ASP A 60 0.18 -14.87 1.03
CA ASP A 60 -0.23 -14.92 2.44
C ASP A 60 0.35 -16.17 3.14
N GLU A 61 0.45 -17.29 2.42
CA GLU A 61 1.05 -18.55 2.92
C GLU A 61 2.53 -18.39 3.27
N ASP A 62 3.30 -17.70 2.42
CA ASP A 62 4.72 -17.47 2.68
C ASP A 62 4.94 -16.44 3.79
N MET A 63 4.03 -15.47 3.94
CA MET A 63 4.02 -14.57 5.09
C MET A 63 3.79 -15.34 6.40
N ASP A 64 2.90 -16.33 6.41
CA ASP A 64 2.64 -17.16 7.59
C ASP A 64 3.85 -18.03 7.95
N LYS A 65 4.57 -18.56 6.95
CA LYS A 65 5.84 -19.27 7.17
C LYS A 65 6.89 -18.37 7.83
N VAL A 66 6.99 -17.11 7.37
CA VAL A 66 7.89 -16.11 7.97
C VAL A 66 7.51 -15.84 9.43
N ILE A 67 6.22 -15.67 9.73
CA ILE A 67 5.75 -15.41 11.09
C ILE A 67 6.02 -16.62 11.99
N ALA A 68 5.74 -17.84 11.52
CA ALA A 68 6.00 -19.07 12.25
C ALA A 68 7.49 -19.23 12.57
N TRP A 69 8.37 -18.96 11.61
CA TRP A 69 9.82 -19.04 11.79
C TRP A 69 10.34 -18.00 12.80
N ILE A 70 9.91 -16.74 12.68
CA ILE A 70 10.34 -15.66 13.59
C ILE A 70 9.81 -15.91 15.02
N SER A 71 8.62 -16.49 15.15
CA SER A 71 7.99 -16.76 16.45
C SER A 71 8.43 -18.07 17.11
N ALA A 72 9.11 -18.97 16.38
CA ALA A 72 9.55 -20.27 16.89
C ALA A 72 10.58 -20.15 18.03
N SER A 73 11.46 -19.13 17.99
CA SER A 73 12.48 -18.92 19.02
C SER A 73 12.84 -17.44 19.20
N LYS A 74 13.29 -17.09 20.40
CA LYS A 74 13.89 -15.77 20.68
C LYS A 74 15.14 -15.51 19.84
N ASP A 75 15.89 -16.55 19.51
CA ASP A 75 17.10 -16.41 18.70
C ASP A 75 16.75 -16.17 17.22
N ASP A 76 15.74 -16.87 16.69
CA ASP A 76 15.26 -16.67 15.32
C ASP A 76 14.66 -15.28 15.12
N CYS A 77 13.98 -14.74 16.14
CA CYS A 77 13.50 -13.36 16.12
C CYS A 77 14.62 -12.31 16.05
N ARG A 78 15.80 -12.62 16.59
CA ARG A 78 16.97 -11.72 16.56
C ARG A 78 17.74 -11.77 15.25
N LYS A 79 17.62 -12.86 14.48
CA LYS A 79 18.28 -13.01 13.18
C LYS A 79 17.85 -11.89 12.19
N PRO A 80 18.73 -11.51 11.24
CA PRO A 80 18.39 -10.53 10.22
C PRO A 80 17.44 -11.11 9.17
N TYR A 81 16.65 -10.26 8.50
CA TYR A 81 15.71 -10.71 7.47
C TYR A 81 16.38 -11.39 6.28
N SER A 82 17.65 -11.09 5.98
CA SER A 82 18.42 -11.83 4.96
C SER A 82 18.49 -13.33 5.27
N LYS A 83 18.65 -13.70 6.54
CA LYS A 83 18.68 -15.11 6.97
C LYS A 83 17.31 -15.77 6.89
N VAL A 84 16.23 -15.02 7.15
CA VAL A 84 14.85 -15.51 6.94
C VAL A 84 14.62 -15.85 5.47
N ILE A 85 15.07 -14.99 4.56
CA ILE A 85 14.92 -15.15 3.11
C ILE A 85 15.71 -16.37 2.61
N GLU A 86 16.95 -16.55 3.10
CA GLU A 86 17.79 -17.73 2.80
C GLU A 86 17.15 -19.04 3.29
N GLU A 87 16.72 -19.09 4.55
CA GLU A 87 16.17 -20.30 5.19
C GLU A 87 14.82 -20.71 4.60
N LEU A 88 13.94 -19.73 4.37
CA LEU A 88 12.61 -19.99 3.79
C LEU A 88 12.62 -20.03 2.25
N ARG A 89 13.80 -19.87 1.63
CA ARG A 89 14.00 -19.84 0.16
C ARG A 89 13.02 -18.90 -0.54
N LEU A 90 12.82 -17.73 0.04
CA LEU A 90 11.90 -16.72 -0.48
C LEU A 90 12.64 -15.85 -1.49
N GLU A 91 11.93 -15.36 -2.51
CA GLU A 91 12.46 -14.30 -3.36
C GLU A 91 12.64 -13.01 -2.54
N PRO A 92 13.71 -12.21 -2.76
CA PRO A 92 13.99 -11.04 -1.93
C PRO A 92 12.83 -10.03 -1.93
N PHE A 93 12.14 -9.94 -0.79
CA PHE A 93 11.04 -9.02 -0.57
C PHE A 93 11.44 -7.94 0.46
N ALA A 94 11.49 -6.69 0.04
CA ALA A 94 11.59 -5.55 0.96
C ALA A 94 10.18 -5.03 1.21
N GLN A 95 9.51 -5.51 2.27
CA GLN A 95 8.20 -5.00 2.67
C GLN A 95 8.20 -4.63 4.15
N LYS A 96 8.09 -3.33 4.45
CA LYS A 96 7.97 -2.81 5.82
C LYS A 96 6.52 -2.98 6.29
N ARG A 97 6.20 -4.03 7.06
CA ARG A 97 4.97 -4.09 7.90
C ARG A 97 5.13 -3.28 9.20
N GLY A 98 5.69 -2.07 9.13
CA GLY A 98 5.76 -1.14 10.27
C GLY A 98 6.70 -1.54 11.43
N HIS A 99 7.37 -2.70 11.38
CA HIS A 99 8.35 -3.08 12.41
C HIS A 99 9.71 -2.42 12.15
N SER A 100 9.88 -1.19 12.62
CA SER A 100 11.19 -0.56 12.77
C SER A 100 11.81 -1.04 14.08
N ARG A 101 13.02 -1.61 14.04
CA ARG A 101 13.86 -1.72 15.24
C ARG A 101 14.38 -0.32 15.53
N TYR A 102 13.83 0.34 16.54
CA TYR A 102 14.47 1.53 17.10
C TYR A 102 15.60 1.05 18.02
N GLU A 103 16.84 1.40 17.70
CA GLU A 103 17.92 1.31 18.68
C GLU A 103 17.61 2.32 19.79
N ALA A 104 17.35 1.83 20.99
CA ALA A 104 17.25 2.67 22.17
C ALA A 104 18.66 3.14 22.52
N LEU A 105 19.04 4.31 22.01
CA LEU A 105 20.29 4.95 22.36
C LEU A 105 20.29 5.23 23.87
N GLN A 106 21.44 5.01 24.52
CA GLN A 106 21.65 5.38 25.92
C GLN A 106 21.37 6.87 26.10
N LYS A 107 20.77 7.23 27.23
CA LYS A 107 20.56 8.64 27.57
C LYS A 107 21.93 9.34 27.59
N PRO A 108 22.04 10.55 27.03
CA PRO A 108 23.30 11.29 27.09
C PRO A 108 23.71 11.48 28.55
N PRO A 109 25.02 11.44 28.87
CA PRO A 109 25.49 11.62 30.23
C PRO A 109 25.06 13.00 30.74
N THR A 110 24.46 13.04 31.93
CA THR A 110 24.14 14.30 32.60
C THR A 110 25.45 14.94 33.07
N SER A 111 25.78 16.11 32.55
CA SER A 111 26.85 16.95 33.10
C SER A 111 26.59 17.14 34.59
N GLN A 112 27.51 16.67 35.43
CA GLN A 112 27.59 17.14 36.81
C GLN A 112 28.37 18.45 36.80
N GLU A 113 27.82 19.46 37.47
CA GLU A 113 28.54 20.70 37.80
C GLU A 113 29.81 20.43 38.62
#